data_AF-A0A2X3IE78-F1
#
_entry.id   AF-A0A2X3IE78-F1
#
_cell.length_a   1.000
_cell.length_b   1.000
_cell.length_c   1.000
_cell.angle_alpha   90.00
_cell.angle_beta   90.00
_cell.angle_gamma   90.00
#
_symmetry.space_group_name_H-M   'P 1'
#
loop_
_entity.id
_entity.type
_entity.pdbx_description
1 polymer ?
#
loop_
_entity_poly.entity_id
_entity_poly.type
_entity_poly.pdbx_seq_one_letter_code
_entity_poly.pdbx_strand_id
1 'polypeptide(L)'
;MVAVIILGIFVISVLYAHSRGVEKQKFSRQLFDHSTFMAPVNMFMTRFSRLPPEQPYFPTSDFPELQKLTDNWEIIREEALRLQGHIKAAESHNDAGF
;
A
#
# COMPACT_ATOMS: atom_id res chain seq x y z
N MET A 1 -24.03 11.61 21.62
CA MET A 1 -24.00 12.22 20.27
C MET A 1 -22.69 11.94 19.55
N VAL A 2 -21.53 12.37 20.08
CA VAL A 2 -20.20 12.15 19.43
C VAL A 2 -19.89 10.67 19.16
N ALA A 3 -20.09 9.78 20.14
CA ALA A 3 -19.84 8.35 19.97
C ALA A 3 -20.68 7.72 18.84
N VAL A 4 -21.93 8.16 18.68
CA VAL A 4 -22.83 7.69 17.61
C VAL A 4 -22.33 8.16 16.24
N ILE A 5 -21.82 9.39 16.16
CA ILE A 5 -21.23 9.93 14.92
C ILE A 5 -19.98 9.13 14.54
N ILE A 6 -19.08 8.88 15.50
CA ILE A 6 -17.85 8.10 15.28
C ILE A 6 -18.20 6.69 14.80
N LEU A 7 -19.13 6.02 15.47
CA LEU A 7 -19.58 4.68 15.09
C LEU A 7 -20.24 4.68 13.70
N GLY A 8 -21.05 5.69 13.39
CA GLY A 8 -21.66 5.86 12.07
C GLY A 8 -20.62 6.00 10.96
N ILE A 9 -19.62 6.87 11.15
CA ILE A 9 -18.50 7.02 10.20
C ILE A 9 -17.78 5.68 10.03
N PHE A 10 -17.50 4.98 11.13
CA PHE A 10 -16.82 3.69 11.08
C PHE A 10 -17.59 2.66 10.26
N VAL A 11 -18.89 2.47 10.54
CA VAL A 11 -19.74 1.52 9.81
C VAL A 11 -19.80 1.86 8.31
N ILE A 12 -20.01 3.14 7.97
CA ILE A 12 -20.02 3.60 6.56
C ILE A 12 -18.69 3.28 5.89
N SER A 13 -17.57 3.51 6.59
CA SER A 13 -16.23 3.28 6.06
C SER A 13 -15.96 1.80 5.79
N VAL A 14 -16.37 0.91 6.70
CA VAL A 14 -16.25 -0.53 6.53
C VAL A 14 -17.09 -1.03 5.35
N LEU A 15 -18.33 -0.53 5.22
CA LEU A 15 -19.21 -0.87 4.09
C LEU A 15 -18.61 -0.41 2.75
N TYR A 16 -18.07 0.81 2.72
CA TYR A 16 -17.37 1.33 1.54
C TYR A 16 -16.13 0.50 1.18
N ALA A 17 -15.30 0.14 2.16
CA ALA A 17 -14.11 -0.68 1.92
C ALA A 17 -14.50 -2.08 1.41
N HIS A 18 -15.55 -2.68 1.97
CA HIS A 18 -16.08 -3.96 1.53
C HIS A 18 -16.65 -3.90 0.10
N SER A 19 -17.36 -2.83 -0.27
CA SER A 19 -17.93 -2.70 -1.61
C SER A 19 -16.89 -2.44 -2.69
N ARG A 20 -15.74 -1.85 -2.33
CA ARG A 20 -14.61 -1.60 -3.24
C ARG A 20 -13.72 -2.82 -3.48
N GLY A 21 -13.77 -3.82 -2.60
CA GLY A 21 -12.97 -5.03 -2.72
C GLY A 21 -13.56 -5.98 -3.76
N VAL A 22 -12.75 -6.36 -4.76
CA VAL A 22 -13.14 -7.38 -5.76
C VAL A 22 -13.21 -8.76 -5.10
N GLU A 23 -12.16 -9.14 -4.36
CA GLU A 23 -12.10 -10.39 -3.60
C GLU A 23 -12.63 -10.20 -2.19
N LYS A 24 -13.67 -10.96 -1.84
CA LYS A 24 -14.34 -10.84 -0.55
C LYS A 24 -13.82 -11.88 0.43
N GLN A 25 -13.24 -11.41 1.52
CA GLN A 25 -12.90 -12.28 2.63
C GLN A 25 -14.16 -12.74 3.37
N LYS A 26 -14.07 -13.88 4.07
CA LYS A 26 -15.13 -14.32 4.99
C LYS A 26 -15.36 -13.23 6.03
N PHE A 27 -16.63 -12.93 6.32
CA PHE A 27 -17.04 -11.85 7.22
C PHE A 27 -16.34 -11.89 8.59
N SER A 28 -16.16 -13.09 9.15
CA SER A 28 -15.43 -13.29 10.40
C SER A 28 -13.97 -12.83 10.32
N ARG A 29 -13.27 -13.13 9.23
CA ARG A 29 -11.88 -12.70 9.01
C ARG A 29 -11.79 -11.21 8.77
N GLN A 30 -12.76 -10.64 8.06
CA GLN A 30 -12.79 -9.20 7.78
C GLN A 30 -12.95 -8.38 9.07
N LEU A 31 -13.83 -8.77 10.00
CA LEU A 31 -14.05 -8.02 11.24
C LEU A 31 -12.81 -7.90 12.13
N PHE A 32 -11.91 -8.90 12.10
CA PHE A 32 -10.69 -8.92 12.91
C PHE A 32 -9.44 -8.55 12.12
N ASP A 33 -9.57 -8.13 10.87
CA ASP A 33 -8.43 -7.70 10.06
C ASP A 33 -8.04 -6.25 10.38
N HIS A 34 -6.74 -5.97 10.38
CA HIS A 34 -6.20 -4.63 10.63
C HIS A 34 -6.75 -3.60 9.63
N SER A 35 -7.04 -4.04 8.40
CA SER A 35 -7.61 -3.19 7.34
C SER A 35 -9.00 -2.63 7.69
N THR A 36 -9.80 -3.37 8.46
CA THR A 36 -11.15 -2.95 8.91
C THR A 36 -11.06 -1.84 9.94
N PHE A 37 -10.08 -1.89 10.85
CA PHE A 37 -9.83 -0.79 11.79
C PHE A 37 -9.35 0.47 11.06
N MET A 38 -8.55 0.30 10.00
CA MET A 38 -8.08 1.39 9.13
C MET A 38 -9.11 1.87 8.11
N ALA A 39 -10.31 1.26 8.04
CA ALA A 39 -11.31 1.57 7.02
C ALA A 39 -11.68 3.06 6.93
N PRO A 40 -11.84 3.83 8.03
CA PRO A 40 -12.15 5.26 7.92
C PRO A 40 -11.05 6.06 7.22
N VAL A 41 -9.79 5.78 7.54
CA VAL A 41 -8.64 6.44 6.91
C VAL A 41 -8.59 6.06 5.43
N ASN A 42 -8.68 4.76 5.13
CA ASN A 42 -8.64 4.25 3.76
C ASN A 42 -9.81 4.76 2.91
N MET A 43 -11.02 4.87 3.48
CA MET A 43 -12.18 5.43 2.80
C MET A 43 -11.89 6.85 2.33
N PHE A 44 -11.40 7.72 3.21
CA PHE A 44 -11.09 9.10 2.83
C PHE A 44 -9.95 9.19 1.81
N MET A 45 -8.85 8.44 2.03
CA MET A 45 -7.72 8.42 1.10
C MET A 45 -8.16 8.00 -0.30
N THR A 46 -8.95 6.95 -0.40
CA THR A 46 -9.36 6.38 -1.69
C THR A 46 -10.54 7.10 -2.33
N ARG A 47 -11.46 7.67 -1.55
CA ARG A 47 -12.62 8.40 -2.07
C ARG A 47 -12.23 9.74 -2.69
N PHE A 48 -11.22 10.39 -2.13
CA PHE A 48 -10.70 11.68 -2.58
C PHE A 48 -9.41 11.58 -3.41
N SER A 49 -8.91 10.37 -3.66
CA SER A 49 -7.78 10.15 -4.56
C SER A 49 -8.15 10.53 -6.00
N ARG A 50 -7.18 11.09 -6.73
CA ARG A 50 -7.26 11.32 -8.18
C ARG A 50 -6.95 10.05 -8.99
N LEU A 51 -6.46 9.00 -8.33
CA LEU A 51 -6.09 7.76 -9.00
C LEU A 51 -7.35 6.95 -9.38
N PRO A 52 -7.33 6.27 -10.53
CA PRO A 52 -8.43 5.40 -10.94
C PRO A 52 -8.66 4.27 -9.92
N PRO A 53 -9.93 3.94 -9.58
CA PRO A 53 -10.23 2.95 -8.55
C PRO A 53 -9.80 1.51 -8.89
N GLU A 54 -9.79 1.14 -10.17
CA GLU A 54 -9.61 -0.23 -10.67
C GLU A 54 -8.42 -0.36 -11.63
N GLN A 55 -7.38 0.46 -11.46
CA GLN A 55 -6.17 0.41 -12.29
C GLN A 55 -4.96 -0.05 -11.47
N PRO A 56 -4.67 -1.37 -11.44
CA PRO A 56 -3.51 -1.89 -10.70
C PRO A 56 -2.18 -1.59 -11.38
N TYR A 57 -2.18 -1.41 -12.71
CA TYR A 57 -0.99 -1.14 -13.50
C TYR A 57 -1.19 0.12 -14.35
N PHE A 58 -0.23 1.03 -14.23
CA PHE A 58 -0.13 2.22 -15.07
C PHE A 58 0.86 1.97 -16.20
N PRO A 59 0.65 2.55 -17.40
CA PRO A 59 1.61 2.42 -18.47
C PRO A 59 2.92 3.13 -18.09
N THR A 60 4.06 2.55 -18.47
CA THR A 60 5.38 3.11 -18.16
C THR A 60 5.60 4.49 -18.79
N SER A 61 4.86 4.82 -19.85
CA SER A 61 4.85 6.14 -20.49
C SER A 61 4.41 7.27 -19.55
N ASP A 62 3.64 6.96 -18.50
CA ASP A 62 3.20 7.95 -17.52
C ASP A 62 4.32 8.34 -16.54
N PHE A 63 5.42 7.58 -16.51
CA PHE A 63 6.57 7.77 -15.62
C PHE A 63 7.87 7.83 -16.43
N PRO A 64 8.09 8.91 -17.21
CA PRO A 64 9.31 9.05 -18.03
C PRO A 64 10.59 8.99 -17.19
N GLU A 65 10.53 9.26 -15.88
CA GLU A 65 11.64 9.15 -14.95
C GLU A 65 12.18 7.72 -14.82
N LEU A 66 11.33 6.71 -15.05
CA LEU A 66 11.74 5.30 -15.04
C LEU A 66 12.75 4.98 -16.14
N GLN A 67 12.76 5.74 -17.23
CA GLN A 67 13.68 5.52 -18.34
C GLN A 67 15.14 5.56 -17.87
N LYS A 68 15.47 6.45 -16.93
CA LYS A 68 16.83 6.52 -16.37
C LYS A 68 17.22 5.23 -15.65
N LEU A 69 16.28 4.60 -14.93
CA LEU A 69 16.53 3.31 -14.28
C LEU A 69 16.68 2.20 -15.32
N THR A 70 15.84 2.22 -16.36
CA THR A 70 15.92 1.27 -17.48
C THR A 70 17.24 1.39 -18.23
N ASP A 71 17.74 2.59 -18.51
CA ASP A 71 18.99 2.80 -19.24
C ASP A 71 20.22 2.34 -18.44
N ASN A 72 20.15 2.42 -17.11
CA ASN A 72 21.27 2.12 -16.21
C ASN A 72 21.12 0.78 -15.47
N TRP A 73 20.22 -0.10 -15.93
CA TRP A 73 19.89 -1.35 -15.23
C TRP A 73 21.10 -2.28 -15.04
N GLU A 74 22.04 -2.30 -15.98
CA GLU A 74 23.26 -3.12 -15.89
C GLU A 74 24.20 -2.61 -14.79
N ILE A 75 24.39 -1.29 -14.72
CA ILE A 75 25.22 -0.65 -13.67
C ILE A 75 24.63 -0.95 -12.30
N ILE A 76 23.32 -0.76 -12.12
CA ILE A 76 22.62 -1.06 -10.87
C ILE A 76 22.79 -2.54 -10.49
N ARG A 77 22.67 -3.46 -11.47
CA ARG A 77 22.86 -4.89 -11.26
C ARG A 77 24.30 -5.20 -10.83
N GLU A 78 25.29 -4.60 -11.48
CA GLU A 78 26.71 -4.82 -11.16
C GLU A 78 27.08 -4.29 -9.78
N GLU A 79 26.56 -3.12 -9.40
CA GLU A 79 26.72 -2.58 -8.04
C GLU A 79 26.11 -3.53 -7.00
N ALA A 80 24.89 -4.01 -7.23
CA ALA A 80 24.23 -4.97 -6.34
C ALA A 80 25.00 -6.28 -6.21
N LEU A 81 25.51 -6.84 -7.31
CA LEU A 81 26.35 -8.05 -7.30
C LEU A 81 27.64 -7.85 -6.50
N ARG A 82 28.28 -6.68 -6.61
CA ARG A 82 29.48 -6.34 -5.83
C ARG A 82 29.17 -6.25 -4.34
N LEU A 83 27.99 -5.71 -3.99
CA LEU A 83 27.55 -5.55 -2.61
C LEU A 83 26.97 -6.82 -1.98
N GLN A 84 26.69 -7.86 -2.76
CA GLN A 84 26.07 -9.10 -2.29
C GLN A 84 26.81 -9.76 -1.11
N GLY A 85 28.14 -9.72 -1.12
CA GLY A 85 28.98 -10.25 -0.03
C GLY A 85 29.07 -9.35 1.22
N HIS A 86 28.50 -8.16 1.17
CA HIS A 86 28.52 -7.16 2.25
C HIS A 86 27.18 -7.02 2.97
N ILE A 87 26.18 -7.82 2.60
CA ILE A 87 24.89 -7.89 3.29
C ILE A 87 25.13 -8.54 4.66
N LYS A 88 25.10 -7.72 5.71
CA LYS A 88 25.23 -8.14 7.11
C LYS A 88 24.04 -7.64 7.92
N ALA A 89 23.80 -8.29 9.06
CA ALA A 89 22.85 -7.79 10.04
C ALA A 89 23.19 -6.34 10.41
N ALA A 90 22.15 -5.54 10.64
CA ALA A 90 22.34 -4.15 11.04
C ALA A 90 23.20 -4.08 12.31
N GLU A 91 24.19 -3.19 12.31
CA GLU A 91 25.07 -3.00 13.47
C GLU A 91 24.32 -2.40 14.68
N SER A 92 23.15 -1.79 14.43
CA SER A 92 22.26 -1.21 15.42
C SER A 92 20.81 -1.59 15.13
N HIS A 93 19.94 -1.52 16.12
CA HIS A 93 18.51 -1.83 16.01
C HIS A 93 17.71 -0.69 15.32
N ASN A 94 18.23 -0.20 14.20
CA ASN A 94 17.63 0.86 13.38
C ASN A 94 17.17 0.35 12.01
N ASP A 95 17.18 -0.97 11.84
CA ASP A 95 16.65 -1.71 10.72
C ASP A 95 15.12 -1.83 10.80
N ALA A 96 14.42 -0.70 10.73
CA ALA A 96 12.95 -0.67 10.70
C ALA A 96 12.34 -1.31 9.43
N GLY A 97 13.13 -1.99 8.60
CA GLY A 97 12.68 -2.58 7.34
C GLY A 97 13.56 -3.67 6.71
N PHE A 98 14.61 -4.17 7.38
CA PHE A 98 15.44 -5.28 6.88
C PHE A 98 15.99 -6.17 7.99
#